data_AF-A0A1I5IP39-F1
#
_entry.id   AF-A0A1I5IP39-F1
#
_cell.length_a   1.000
_cell.length_b   1.000
_cell.length_c   1.000
_cell.angle_alpha   90.00
_cell.angle_beta   90.00
_cell.angle_gamma   90.00
#
_symmetry.space_group_name_H-M   'P 1'
#
loop_
_entity.id
_entity.type
_entity.pdbx_description
1 polymer ?
#
loop_
_entity_poly.entity_id
_entity_poly.type
_entity_poly.pdbx_seq_one_letter_code
_entity_poly.pdbx_strand_id
1 'polypeptide(L)'
;MNKKNASQIRIVTIRIESYLAEYAKNKFAEGGTDGAIRIPYNSEFYHCVWEHMAKRRADQPLLTDGNLRILLPSRRTAEDGPVKNPAYYNYLSPVAVQLIERFLRRQFNYEFHQMMLDNENHGRPVRQQDMVADFIRRYRLESITEDALLKSFQRYRQRLHPRKPRKYEKRHNFKKN
;
A
#
# COMPACT_ATOMS: atom_id res chain seq x y z
N MET A 1 40.04 10.49 4.09
CA MET A 1 38.77 10.44 4.86
C MET A 1 37.62 10.15 3.91
N ASN A 2 36.93 9.02 4.11
CA ASN A 2 35.98 8.42 3.18
C ASN A 2 34.78 9.34 2.86
N LYS A 3 34.57 9.63 1.56
CA LYS A 3 33.31 10.16 1.00
C LYS A 3 32.21 9.08 0.99
N LYS A 4 32.01 8.40 2.12
CA LYS A 4 30.86 7.53 2.32
C LYS A 4 29.72 8.39 2.87
N ASN A 5 28.61 8.46 2.10
CA ASN A 5 27.24 8.40 2.63
C ASN A 5 26.40 9.68 2.75
N ALA A 6 26.49 10.67 1.87
CA ALA A 6 25.40 11.67 1.77
C ALA A 6 24.10 11.06 1.20
N SER A 7 24.23 10.08 0.29
CA SER A 7 23.13 9.34 -0.33
C SER A 7 22.51 8.29 0.60
N GLN A 8 23.32 7.66 1.47
CA GLN A 8 22.83 6.63 2.40
C GLN A 8 22.01 7.21 3.56
N ILE A 9 22.25 8.48 3.96
CA ILE A 9 21.47 9.16 5.01
C ILE A 9 20.01 9.41 4.57
N ARG A 10 19.71 9.34 3.27
CA ARG A 10 18.39 9.63 2.71
C ARG A 10 17.51 8.41 2.50
N ILE A 11 17.99 7.21 2.80
CA ILE A 11 17.22 5.97 2.64
C ILE A 11 16.74 5.52 4.02
N VAL A 12 15.43 5.28 4.13
CA VAL A 12 14.83 4.67 5.31
C VAL A 12 14.35 3.26 4.96
N THR A 13 14.53 2.34 5.89
CA THR A 13 14.07 0.96 5.78
C THR A 13 12.87 0.77 6.71
N ILE A 14 11.78 0.22 6.19
CA ILE A 14 10.57 -0.10 6.96
C ILE A 14 10.16 -1.55 6.74
N ARG A 15 9.40 -2.08 7.70
CA ARG A 15 8.80 -3.41 7.62
C ARG A 15 7.28 -3.26 7.52
N ILE A 16 6.72 -3.79 6.45
CA ILE A 16 5.27 -3.82 6.16
C ILE A 16 4.89 -5.23 5.68
N GLU A 17 3.64 -5.47 5.34
CA GLU A 17 3.26 -6.74 4.70
C GLU A 17 3.99 -6.97 3.37
N SER A 18 4.43 -8.20 3.14
CA SER A 18 5.30 -8.57 2.02
C SER A 18 4.71 -8.20 0.65
N TYR A 19 3.42 -8.46 0.43
CA TYR A 19 2.79 -8.18 -0.87
C TYR A 19 2.66 -6.67 -1.13
N LEU A 20 2.56 -5.86 -0.07
CA LEU A 20 2.57 -4.40 -0.18
C LEU A 20 3.97 -3.86 -0.48
N ALA A 21 5.01 -4.51 0.06
CA ALA A 21 6.39 -4.18 -0.29
C ALA A 21 6.71 -4.56 -1.75
N GLU A 22 6.28 -5.72 -2.21
CA GLU A 22 6.38 -6.15 -3.62
C GLU A 22 5.63 -5.19 -4.55
N TYR A 23 4.39 -4.84 -4.19
CA TYR A 23 3.58 -3.86 -4.91
C TYR A 23 4.28 -2.49 -4.99
N ALA A 24 4.75 -1.95 -3.86
CA ALA A 24 5.39 -0.64 -3.82
C ALA A 24 6.70 -0.62 -4.63
N LYS A 25 7.48 -1.71 -4.59
CA LYS A 25 8.68 -1.86 -5.43
C LYS A 25 8.32 -1.81 -6.91
N ASN A 26 7.43 -2.67 -7.39
CA ASN A 26 7.12 -2.74 -8.81
C ASN A 26 6.37 -1.49 -9.32
N LYS A 27 5.69 -0.76 -8.43
CA LYS A 27 5.00 0.48 -8.77
C LYS A 27 5.90 1.72 -8.80
N PHE A 28 6.89 1.82 -7.90
CA PHE A 28 7.70 3.03 -7.70
C PHE A 28 9.23 2.79 -7.88
N ALA A 29 9.63 1.72 -8.57
CA ALA A 29 11.03 1.31 -8.74
C ALA A 29 11.90 2.24 -9.62
N GLU A 30 11.41 3.41 -10.05
CA GLU A 30 12.13 4.26 -10.99
C GLU A 30 13.41 4.89 -10.40
N GLY A 31 14.56 4.29 -10.68
CA GLY A 31 15.87 4.93 -10.52
C GLY A 31 16.32 5.17 -9.08
N GLY A 32 15.98 4.27 -8.16
CA GLY A 32 16.49 4.31 -6.79
C GLY A 32 17.85 3.64 -6.61
N THR A 33 18.73 4.27 -5.85
CA THR A 33 20.04 3.71 -5.45
C THR A 33 19.85 2.61 -4.40
N ASP A 34 20.70 1.58 -4.39
CA ASP A 34 20.71 0.49 -3.40
C ASP A 34 19.38 -0.29 -3.27
N GLY A 35 18.55 -0.35 -4.31
CA GLY A 35 17.26 -1.06 -4.26
C GLY A 35 16.19 -0.36 -3.42
N ALA A 36 16.37 0.92 -3.10
CA ALA A 36 15.32 1.77 -2.55
C ALA A 36 14.33 2.18 -3.64
N ILE A 37 13.06 2.36 -3.29
CA ILE A 37 12.07 2.94 -4.20
C ILE A 37 12.21 4.47 -4.22
N ARG A 38 12.03 5.08 -5.39
CA ARG A 38 12.00 6.52 -5.56
C ARG A 38 10.57 6.93 -5.87
N ILE A 39 9.96 7.64 -4.93
CA ILE A 39 8.58 8.03 -5.05
C ILE A 39 8.48 9.30 -5.93
N PRO A 40 7.63 9.31 -6.97
CA PRO A 40 7.40 10.51 -7.79
C PRO A 40 6.85 11.68 -6.96
N TYR A 41 7.34 12.90 -7.21
CA TYR A 41 7.01 14.09 -6.42
C TYR A 41 5.53 14.49 -6.48
N ASN A 42 4.85 14.11 -7.56
CA ASN A 42 3.45 14.37 -7.84
C ASN A 42 2.51 13.27 -7.31
N SER A 43 3.03 12.30 -6.57
CA SER A 43 2.21 11.21 -6.03
C SER A 43 1.77 11.49 -4.59
N GLU A 44 0.54 11.09 -4.27
CA GLU A 44 0.03 11.12 -2.90
C GLU A 44 0.92 10.34 -1.91
N PHE A 45 1.57 9.28 -2.40
CA PHE A 45 2.50 8.50 -1.57
C PHE A 45 3.73 9.33 -1.14
N TYR A 46 4.22 10.21 -2.01
CA TYR A 46 5.33 11.12 -1.70
C TYR A 46 4.95 12.06 -0.55
N HIS A 47 3.74 12.63 -0.62
CA HIS A 47 3.23 13.53 0.40
C HIS A 47 3.00 12.80 1.73
N CYS A 48 2.43 11.59 1.68
CA CYS A 48 2.22 10.75 2.86
C CYS A 48 3.53 10.46 3.60
N VAL A 49 4.58 10.01 2.89
CA VAL A 49 5.89 9.75 3.50
C VAL A 49 6.49 11.05 4.05
N TRP A 50 6.45 12.14 3.29
CA TRP A 50 7.01 13.43 3.70
C TRP A 50 6.37 13.99 4.98
N GLU A 51 5.04 13.88 5.10
CA GLU A 51 4.30 14.31 6.28
C GLU A 51 4.73 13.56 7.54
N HIS A 52 5.02 12.26 7.40
CA HIS A 52 5.35 11.37 8.51
C HIS A 52 6.84 11.29 8.85
N MET A 53 7.70 11.95 8.06
CA MET A 53 9.13 12.10 8.38
C MET A 53 9.31 12.92 9.67
N ALA A 54 10.11 12.37 10.59
CA ALA A 54 10.47 12.99 11.86
C ALA A 54 11.99 13.04 12.07
N LYS A 55 12.44 13.93 12.97
CA LYS A 55 13.84 13.96 13.40
C LYS A 55 14.17 12.73 14.23
N ARG A 56 15.28 12.07 13.91
CA ARG A 56 15.78 10.93 14.68
C ARG A 56 16.37 11.40 16.00
N ARG A 57 15.99 10.76 17.11
CA ARG A 57 16.65 10.93 18.41
C ARG A 57 17.82 9.95 18.56
N ALA A 58 18.81 10.26 19.39
CA ALA A 58 20.04 9.48 19.51
C ALA A 58 19.82 8.04 20.03
N ASP A 59 18.74 7.84 20.78
CA ASP A 59 18.28 6.58 21.39
C ASP A 59 17.47 5.69 20.43
N GLN A 60 17.11 6.18 19.24
CA GLN A 60 16.25 5.45 18.32
C GLN A 60 17.07 4.60 17.35
N PRO A 61 16.89 3.27 17.35
CA PRO A 61 17.60 2.39 16.44
C PRO A 61 17.11 2.59 15.00
N LEU A 62 18.03 2.52 14.04
CA LEU A 62 17.67 2.39 12.63
C LEU A 62 17.28 0.94 12.38
N LEU A 63 16.11 0.74 11.79
CA LEU A 63 15.73 -0.58 11.31
C LEU A 63 16.61 -0.92 10.10
N THR A 64 17.42 -1.97 10.21
CA THR A 64 18.22 -2.48 9.08
C THR A 64 17.52 -3.64 8.37
N ASP A 65 16.68 -4.37 9.10
CA ASP A 65 15.97 -5.56 8.65
C ASP A 65 14.50 -5.24 8.27
N GLY A 66 14.31 -4.59 7.13
CA GLY A 66 12.97 -4.29 6.59
C GLY A 66 12.85 -4.70 5.13
N ASN A 67 11.62 -4.99 4.72
CA ASN A 67 11.31 -5.49 3.37
C ASN A 67 11.05 -4.36 2.35
N LEU A 68 10.96 -3.10 2.77
CA LEU A 68 10.83 -1.94 1.90
C LEU A 68 11.84 -0.85 2.27
N ARG A 69 12.64 -0.43 1.29
CA ARG A 69 13.59 0.70 1.40
C ARG A 69 13.05 1.86 0.59
N ILE A 70 12.98 3.04 1.18
CA ILE A 70 12.39 4.23 0.57
C ILE A 70 13.43 5.34 0.53
N LEU A 71 13.64 5.92 -0.65
CA LEU A 71 14.36 7.17 -0.78
C LEU A 71 13.45 8.30 -0.28
N LEU A 72 13.87 8.95 0.80
CA LEU A 72 13.06 9.94 1.49
C LEU A 72 12.78 11.16 0.60
N PRO A 73 11.53 11.63 0.56
CA PRO A 73 11.13 12.80 -0.22
C PRO A 73 11.82 14.07 0.29
N SER A 74 12.21 14.95 -0.64
CA SER A 74 12.84 16.24 -0.33
C SER A 74 12.23 17.33 -1.20
N ARG A 75 11.47 18.23 -0.58
CA ARG A 75 10.92 19.42 -1.26
C ARG A 75 12.02 20.49 -1.33
N ARG A 76 12.27 21.03 -2.53
CA ARG A 76 13.30 22.07 -2.77
C ARG A 76 12.83 23.46 -2.37
N THR A 77 11.53 23.74 -2.46
CA THR A 77 10.96 25.05 -2.15
C THR A 77 9.94 24.92 -1.03
N ALA A 78 10.16 25.72 0.02
CA ALA A 78 9.19 26.01 1.06
C ALA A 78 8.48 27.30 0.66
N GLU A 79 7.56 27.22 -0.29
CA GLU A 79 6.74 28.40 -0.57
C GLU A 79 5.77 28.64 0.59
N ASP A 80 5.26 27.58 1.25
CA ASP A 80 4.29 27.71 2.36
C ASP A 80 4.47 26.72 3.53
N GLY A 81 5.67 26.14 3.75
CA GLY A 81 5.79 25.12 4.82
C GLY A 81 7.21 24.76 5.28
N PRO A 82 7.33 23.95 6.35
CA PRO A 82 8.62 23.61 6.94
C PRO A 82 9.48 22.76 6.00
N VAL A 83 10.71 23.18 5.73
CA VAL A 83 11.69 22.39 4.95
C VAL A 83 12.14 21.17 5.76
N LYS A 84 11.64 19.98 5.43
CA LYS A 84 12.15 18.72 5.98
C LYS A 84 13.33 18.23 5.13
N ASN A 85 14.54 18.48 5.61
CA ASN A 85 15.75 17.93 4.99
C ASN A 85 15.91 16.45 5.38
N PRO A 86 15.96 15.50 4.43
CA PRO A 86 16.16 14.08 4.72
C PRO A 86 17.43 13.77 5.51
N ALA A 87 18.44 14.66 5.52
CA ALA A 87 19.63 14.48 6.34
C ALA A 87 19.33 14.44 7.85
N TYR A 88 18.26 15.13 8.28
CA TYR A 88 17.86 15.25 9.68
C TYR A 88 16.51 14.59 9.97
N TYR A 89 15.61 14.57 8.98
CA TYR A 89 14.27 14.01 9.08
C TYR A 89 14.22 12.59 8.46
N ASN A 90 15.08 11.70 8.93
CA ASN A 90 15.26 10.35 8.39
C ASN A 90 14.66 9.23 9.24
N TYR A 91 13.74 9.57 10.15
CA TYR A 91 13.08 8.60 11.00
C TYR A 91 11.59 8.52 10.69
N LEU A 92 11.08 7.29 10.59
CA LEU A 92 9.66 6.97 10.55
C LEU A 92 9.33 6.19 11.84
N SER A 93 8.45 6.75 12.66
CA SER A 93 7.99 6.08 13.88
C SER A 93 7.18 4.82 13.55
N PRO A 94 7.00 3.87 14.48
CA PRO A 94 6.14 2.71 14.25
C PRO A 94 4.71 3.09 13.82
N VAL A 95 4.16 4.17 14.35
CA VAL A 95 2.85 4.70 13.95
C VAL A 95 2.88 5.23 12.51
N ALA A 96 3.94 5.96 12.13
CA ALA A 96 4.14 6.41 10.76
C ALA A 96 4.22 5.23 9.78
N VAL A 97 4.93 4.15 10.14
CA VAL A 97 5.00 2.94 9.32
C VAL A 97 3.62 2.31 9.14
N GLN A 98 2.80 2.22 10.19
CA GLN A 98 1.42 1.72 10.08
C GLN A 98 0.54 2.59 9.19
N LEU A 99 0.68 3.92 9.24
CA LEU A 99 -0.07 4.84 8.39
C LEU A 99 0.34 4.73 6.92
N ILE A 100 1.64 4.62 6.66
CA ILE A 100 2.20 4.34 5.33
C ILE A 100 1.68 3.00 4.80
N GLU A 101 1.67 1.94 5.61
CA GLU A 101 1.15 0.64 5.21
C GLU A 101 -0.34 0.71 4.88
N ARG A 102 -1.15 1.37 5.72
CA ARG A 102 -2.58 1.59 5.45
C ARG A 102 -2.80 2.37 4.17
N PHE A 103 -1.96 3.37 3.89
CA PHE A 103 -2.00 4.11 2.63
C PHE A 103 -1.76 3.18 1.44
N LEU A 104 -0.66 2.42 1.45
CA LEU A 104 -0.32 1.47 0.38
C LEU A 104 -1.41 0.43 0.17
N ARG A 105 -1.99 -0.09 1.26
CA ARG A 105 -3.10 -1.05 1.19
C ARG A 105 -4.36 -0.46 0.56
N ARG A 106 -4.69 0.78 0.89
CA ARG A 106 -5.83 1.47 0.26
C ARG A 106 -5.59 1.63 -1.24
N GLN A 107 -4.39 2.06 -1.62
CA GLN A 107 -4.04 2.23 -3.03
C GLN A 107 -4.07 0.90 -3.80
N PHE A 108 -3.49 -0.15 -3.23
CA PHE A 108 -3.52 -1.52 -3.77
C PHE A 108 -4.95 -2.02 -3.98
N ASN A 109 -5.78 -1.94 -2.93
CA ASN A 109 -7.16 -2.40 -2.98
C ASN A 109 -7.99 -1.59 -3.98
N TYR A 110 -7.78 -0.27 -4.05
CA TYR A 110 -8.47 0.58 -5.01
C TYR A 110 -8.17 0.13 -6.44
N GLU A 111 -6.90 0.00 -6.80
CA GLU A 111 -6.52 -0.40 -8.17
C GLU A 111 -7.02 -1.80 -8.54
N PHE A 112 -6.87 -2.76 -7.62
CA PHE A 112 -7.34 -4.11 -7.84
C PHE A 112 -8.86 -4.17 -8.00
N HIS A 113 -9.61 -3.50 -7.11
CA HIS A 113 -11.07 -3.52 -7.17
C HIS A 113 -11.62 -2.75 -8.36
N GLN A 114 -11.03 -1.61 -8.73
CA GLN A 114 -11.42 -0.88 -9.94
C GLN A 114 -11.24 -1.75 -11.18
N MET A 115 -10.06 -2.36 -11.35
CA MET A 115 -9.79 -3.28 -12.46
C MET A 115 -10.82 -4.42 -12.55
N MET A 116 -11.20 -5.00 -11.40
CA MET A 116 -12.20 -6.08 -11.36
C MET A 116 -13.61 -5.59 -11.70
N LEU A 117 -14.01 -4.41 -11.22
CA LEU A 117 -15.32 -3.81 -11.52
C LEU A 117 -15.42 -3.38 -12.99
N ASP A 118 -14.37 -2.79 -13.54
CA ASP A 118 -14.32 -2.39 -14.95
C ASP A 118 -14.53 -3.61 -15.85
N ASN A 119 -13.86 -4.73 -15.54
CA ASN A 119 -14.06 -5.98 -16.26
C ASN A 119 -15.50 -6.51 -16.19
N GLU A 120 -16.23 -6.31 -15.08
CA GLU A 120 -17.65 -6.71 -14.99
C GLU A 120 -18.57 -5.84 -15.86
N ASN A 121 -18.21 -4.58 -16.07
CA ASN A 121 -18.96 -3.63 -16.90
C ASN A 121 -18.64 -3.77 -18.40
N HIS A 122 -17.60 -4.51 -18.76
CA HIS A 122 -17.27 -4.78 -20.15
C HIS A 122 -18.28 -5.73 -20.80
N GLY A 123 -18.63 -5.49 -22.06
CA GLY A 123 -19.58 -6.34 -22.82
C GLY A 123 -19.12 -7.79 -23.03
N ARG A 124 -17.83 -8.07 -22.80
CA ARG A 124 -17.25 -9.43 -22.78
C ARG A 124 -16.27 -9.52 -21.60
N PRO A 125 -16.74 -9.88 -20.39
CA PRO A 125 -15.87 -9.95 -19.21
C PRO A 125 -14.88 -11.10 -19.37
N VAL A 126 -13.61 -10.80 -19.07
CA VAL A 126 -12.57 -11.82 -18.89
C VAL A 126 -12.84 -12.58 -17.59
N ARG A 127 -12.38 -13.83 -17.48
CA ARG A 127 -12.57 -14.62 -16.26
C ARG A 127 -11.85 -13.92 -15.10
N GLN A 128 -12.48 -13.88 -13.93
CA GLN A 128 -11.90 -13.25 -12.73
C GLN A 128 -10.54 -13.84 -12.34
N GLN A 129 -10.33 -15.15 -12.59
CA GLN A 129 -9.05 -15.82 -12.35
C GLN A 129 -7.94 -15.23 -13.22
N ASP A 130 -8.20 -15.04 -14.52
CA ASP A 130 -7.24 -14.47 -15.46
C ASP A 130 -6.91 -13.01 -15.07
N MET A 131 -7.91 -12.22 -14.68
CA MET A 131 -7.72 -10.85 -14.19
C MET A 131 -6.82 -10.79 -12.94
N VAL A 132 -7.01 -11.71 -12.00
CA VAL A 132 -6.19 -11.80 -10.79
C VAL A 132 -4.76 -12.23 -11.13
N ALA A 133 -4.60 -13.25 -11.99
CA ALA A 133 -3.30 -13.70 -12.46
C ALA A 133 -2.53 -12.58 -13.19
N ASP A 134 -3.22 -11.79 -14.00
CA ASP A 134 -2.66 -10.64 -14.70
C ASP A 134 -2.22 -9.54 -13.72
N PHE A 135 -3.01 -9.26 -12.70
CA PHE A 135 -2.66 -8.29 -11.66
C PHE A 135 -1.43 -8.74 -10.84
N ILE A 136 -1.38 -10.01 -10.44
CA ILE A 136 -0.23 -10.61 -9.76
C ILE A 136 1.02 -10.50 -10.63
N ARG A 137 0.92 -10.82 -11.92
CA ARG A 137 2.06 -10.75 -12.86
C ARG A 137 2.53 -9.31 -13.08
N ARG A 138 1.60 -8.37 -13.23
CA ARG A 138 1.88 -6.94 -13.44
C ARG A 138 2.73 -6.36 -12.32
N TYR A 139 2.40 -6.71 -11.07
CA TYR A 139 3.11 -6.22 -9.89
C TYR A 139 4.11 -7.22 -9.30
N ARG A 140 4.35 -8.36 -9.99
CA ARG A 140 5.24 -9.45 -9.57
C ARG A 140 5.04 -9.82 -8.10
N LEU A 141 3.79 -10.11 -7.74
CA LEU A 141 3.41 -10.46 -6.37
C LEU A 141 3.71 -11.95 -6.13
N GLU A 142 4.47 -12.26 -5.09
CA GLU A 142 4.89 -13.61 -4.74
C GLU A 142 4.30 -14.04 -3.38
N SER A 143 4.02 -13.08 -2.50
CA SER A 143 3.59 -13.36 -1.13
C SER A 143 2.08 -13.34 -0.91
N ILE A 144 1.27 -13.11 -1.95
CA ILE A 144 -0.20 -13.19 -1.91
C ILE A 144 -0.71 -14.21 -2.92
N THR A 145 -1.69 -15.02 -2.50
CA THR A 145 -2.30 -16.03 -3.36
C THR A 145 -3.46 -15.46 -4.18
N GLU A 146 -3.74 -16.07 -5.33
CA GLU A 146 -4.89 -15.71 -6.17
C GLU A 146 -6.22 -15.80 -5.40
N ASP A 147 -6.39 -16.87 -4.62
CA ASP A 147 -7.58 -17.08 -3.79
C ASP A 147 -7.77 -15.99 -2.72
N ALA A 148 -6.68 -15.47 -2.14
CA ALA A 148 -6.75 -14.35 -1.19
C ALA A 148 -7.29 -13.08 -1.86
N LEU A 149 -6.85 -12.79 -3.10
CA LEU A 149 -7.34 -11.65 -3.88
C LEU A 149 -8.79 -11.81 -4.30
N LEU A 150 -9.17 -12.99 -4.78
CA LEU A 150 -10.57 -13.30 -5.11
C LEU A 150 -11.48 -13.12 -3.90
N LYS A 151 -11.09 -13.65 -2.73
CA LYS A 151 -11.84 -13.46 -1.47
C LYS A 151 -11.91 -12.00 -1.06
N SER A 152 -10.83 -11.23 -1.22
CA SER A 152 -10.82 -9.78 -0.97
C SER A 152 -11.85 -9.06 -1.83
N PHE A 153 -11.88 -9.36 -3.13
CA PHE A 153 -12.84 -8.79 -4.07
C PHE A 153 -14.28 -9.16 -3.73
N GLN A 154 -14.54 -10.43 -3.40
CA GLN A 154 -15.89 -10.88 -3.02
C GLN A 154 -16.39 -10.17 -1.74
N ARG A 155 -15.51 -9.94 -0.75
CA ARG A 155 -15.85 -9.15 0.45
C ARG A 155 -16.15 -7.70 0.09
N TYR A 156 -15.40 -7.12 -0.82
CA TYR A 156 -15.65 -5.76 -1.30
C TYR A 156 -16.99 -5.65 -2.04
N ARG A 157 -17.27 -6.57 -2.96
CA ARG A 157 -18.54 -6.64 -3.71
C ARG A 157 -19.76 -6.81 -2.79
N GLN A 158 -19.64 -7.62 -1.73
CA GLN A 158 -20.71 -7.76 -0.72
C GLN A 158 -20.99 -6.46 0.05
N ARG A 159 -20.00 -5.58 0.21
CA ARG A 159 -20.18 -4.26 0.84
C ARG A 159 -20.88 -3.28 -0.09
N LEU A 160 -20.65 -3.37 -1.40
CA LEU A 160 -21.34 -2.55 -2.41
C LEU A 160 -22.81 -2.95 -2.57
N HIS A 161 -23.10 -4.25 -2.51
CA HIS A 161 -24.45 -4.80 -2.59
C HIS A 161 -24.77 -5.68 -1.39
N PRO A 162 -25.09 -5.07 -0.22
CA PRO A 162 -25.47 -5.82 0.96
C PRO A 162 -26.68 -6.70 0.66
N ARG A 163 -26.57 -8.00 0.94
CA ARG A 163 -27.73 -8.90 0.83
C ARG A 163 -28.76 -8.49 1.85
N LYS A 164 -30.02 -8.30 1.42
CA LYS A 164 -31.14 -8.13 2.35
C LYS A 164 -31.21 -9.39 3.23
N PRO A 165 -31.19 -9.28 4.56
CA PRO A 165 -31.32 -10.44 5.43
C PRO A 165 -32.65 -11.13 5.13
N ARG A 166 -32.63 -12.46 4.99
CA ARG A 166 -33.84 -13.25 4.83
C ARG A 166 -34.69 -13.07 6.09
N LYS A 167 -35.89 -12.50 5.96
CA LYS A 167 -36.88 -12.48 7.05
C LYS A 167 -37.37 -13.92 7.22
N TYR A 168 -36.98 -14.57 8.32
CA TYR A 168 -37.56 -15.84 8.73
C TYR A 168 -38.88 -15.55 9.44
N GLU A 169 -40.00 -15.61 8.72
CA GLU A 169 -41.31 -15.65 9.35
C GLU A 169 -41.54 -17.05 9.91
N LYS A 170 -41.50 -17.19 11.25
CA LYS A 170 -41.94 -18.41 11.92
C LYS A 170 -43.43 -18.56 11.67
N ARG A 171 -43.81 -19.46 10.76
CA ARG A 171 -45.21 -19.89 10.61
C ARG A 171 -45.61 -20.65 11.87
N HIS A 172 -46.31 -19.99 12.79
CA HIS A 172 -47.00 -20.68 13.87
C HIS A 172 -48.22 -21.40 13.29
N ASN A 173 -48.03 -22.67 12.93
CA ASN A 173 -49.15 -23.57 12.67
C ASN A 173 -49.87 -23.85 13.99
N PHE A 174 -50.90 -23.06 14.30
CA PHE A 174 -51.88 -23.41 15.32
C PHE A 174 -52.63 -24.66 14.84
N LYS A 175 -52.33 -25.81 15.42
CA LYS A 175 -53.22 -26.97 15.37
C LYS A 175 -54.48 -26.58 16.15
N LYS A 176 -55.61 -26.41 15.45
CA LYS A 176 -56.93 -26.38 16.08
C LYS A 176 -57.23 -27.81 16.56
N ASN A 177 -57.47 -27.95 17.85
CA ASN A 177 -58.13 -29.12 18.44
C ASN A 177 -59.63 -29.02 18.21
#